data_AF-A0A067BLI5-F1
#
_entry.id   AF-A0A067BLI5-F1
#
_cell.length_a   1.000
_cell.length_b   1.000
_cell.length_c   1.000
_cell.angle_alpha   90.00
_cell.angle_beta   90.00
_cell.angle_gamma   90.00
#
_symmetry.space_group_name_H-M   'P 1'
#
loop_
_entity.id
_entity.type
_entity.pdbx_description
1 polymer ?
#
loop_
_entity_poly.entity_id
_entity_poly.type
_entity_poly.pdbx_seq_one_letter_code
_entity_poly.pdbx_strand_id
1 'polypeptide(L)'
;MMCPTRYVLAGVLSYVLLLPARATAKVAPHVHRHLAAYDTMDIFVTFTSHQAALDRVASTPSHHDHRTRVFQALRDHAIASQKAALALLHDHASTSFWISSSAVVHNASASIVAALALLVDVVTIEPVSVIELDPVLSGADDNTTSTDVEWGVATVGAPAMWPLANGSGIVVGSIDTGVRHSHEALKSNWRRHRG
;
A
#
# COMPACT_ATOMS: atom_id res chain seq x y z
N MET A 1 -17.38 -38.85 -64.96
CA MET A 1 -18.38 -37.92 -64.39
C MET A 1 -17.70 -37.21 -63.22
N MET A 2 -17.35 -35.94 -63.41
CA MET A 2 -16.63 -35.11 -62.45
C MET A 2 -17.53 -34.70 -61.28
N CYS A 3 -17.00 -34.66 -60.06
CA CYS A 3 -17.47 -33.73 -59.02
C CYS A 3 -16.30 -33.45 -58.04
N PRO A 4 -15.92 -32.19 -57.79
CA PRO A 4 -14.76 -31.84 -56.98
C PRO A 4 -15.13 -31.67 -55.51
N THR A 5 -14.36 -32.27 -54.61
CA THR A 5 -14.48 -32.06 -53.15
C THR A 5 -13.88 -30.70 -52.80
N ARG A 6 -14.72 -29.79 -52.31
CA ARG A 6 -14.37 -28.43 -51.89
C ARG A 6 -13.62 -28.46 -50.55
N TYR A 7 -12.49 -27.76 -50.49
CA TYR A 7 -11.87 -27.32 -49.24
C TYR A 7 -12.79 -26.31 -48.54
N VAL A 8 -13.09 -26.53 -47.27
CA VAL A 8 -13.64 -25.48 -46.38
C VAL A 8 -12.55 -25.15 -45.36
N LEU A 9 -11.83 -24.05 -45.63
CA LEU A 9 -11.17 -23.27 -44.59
C LEU A 9 -12.27 -22.53 -43.83
N ALA A 10 -12.54 -22.90 -42.59
CA ALA A 10 -13.35 -22.10 -41.68
C ALA A 10 -12.75 -22.20 -40.28
N GLY A 11 -12.24 -21.08 -39.75
CA GLY A 11 -11.92 -20.99 -38.33
C GLY A 11 -10.72 -20.12 -37.95
N VAL A 12 -10.65 -18.87 -38.41
CA VAL A 12 -9.86 -17.85 -37.70
C VAL A 12 -10.67 -16.56 -37.67
N LEU A 13 -11.61 -16.43 -36.75
CA LEU A 13 -12.25 -15.14 -36.46
C LEU A 13 -12.79 -15.10 -35.02
N SER A 14 -11.92 -15.17 -34.02
CA SER A 14 -12.28 -14.79 -32.65
C SER A 14 -11.02 -14.56 -31.81
N TYR A 15 -10.37 -13.40 -31.94
CA TYR A 15 -9.26 -13.05 -31.03
C TYR A 15 -9.04 -11.54 -30.79
N VAL A 16 -10.03 -10.67 -31.05
CA VAL A 16 -9.81 -9.20 -30.95
C VAL A 16 -10.63 -8.49 -29.84
N LEU A 17 -11.58 -9.16 -29.18
CA LEU A 17 -12.41 -8.53 -28.13
C LEU A 17 -11.94 -8.73 -26.68
N LEU A 18 -10.91 -9.55 -26.41
CA LEU A 18 -10.56 -9.91 -25.03
C LEU A 18 -9.67 -8.88 -24.29
N LEU A 19 -8.93 -8.06 -25.02
CA LEU A 19 -7.99 -7.08 -24.46
C LEU A 19 -8.66 -5.86 -23.80
N PRO A 20 -9.64 -5.17 -24.42
CA PRO A 20 -10.24 -3.98 -23.80
C PRO A 20 -11.03 -4.33 -22.53
N ALA A 21 -11.77 -5.44 -22.52
CA ALA A 21 -12.55 -5.85 -21.35
C ALA A 21 -11.69 -6.14 -20.12
N ARG A 22 -10.49 -6.72 -20.30
CA ARG A 22 -9.53 -6.99 -19.22
C ARG A 22 -8.90 -5.73 -18.64
N ALA A 23 -8.68 -4.70 -19.46
CA ALA A 23 -8.16 -3.42 -18.98
C ALA A 23 -9.22 -2.69 -18.13
N THR A 24 -10.47 -2.63 -18.61
CA THR A 24 -11.59 -2.04 -17.85
C THR A 24 -11.83 -2.75 -16.51
N ALA A 25 -11.68 -4.08 -16.45
CA ALA A 25 -11.88 -4.84 -15.21
C ALA A 25 -10.89 -4.48 -14.08
N LYS A 26 -9.74 -3.86 -14.39
CA LYS A 26 -8.77 -3.42 -13.38
C LYS A 26 -9.15 -2.09 -12.73
N VAL A 27 -10.00 -1.30 -13.39
CA VAL A 27 -10.35 0.04 -12.95
C VAL A 27 -11.64 -0.02 -12.14
N ALA A 28 -11.60 0.49 -10.90
CA ALA A 28 -12.77 0.50 -10.05
C ALA A 28 -13.90 1.35 -10.68
N PRO A 29 -15.18 0.94 -10.60
CA PRO A 29 -16.29 1.70 -11.17
C PRO A 29 -16.39 3.16 -10.69
N HIS A 30 -15.96 3.42 -9.45
CA HIS A 30 -15.88 4.77 -8.90
C HIS A 30 -14.95 5.68 -9.73
N VAL A 31 -13.79 5.17 -10.15
CA VAL A 31 -12.81 5.93 -10.95
C VAL A 31 -13.43 6.35 -12.28
N HIS A 32 -14.13 5.44 -12.96
CA HIS A 32 -14.84 5.77 -14.19
C HIS A 32 -15.94 6.82 -14.00
N ARG A 33 -16.74 6.71 -12.93
CA ARG A 33 -17.81 7.67 -12.65
C ARG A 33 -17.25 9.07 -12.34
N HIS A 34 -16.19 9.14 -11.54
CA HIS A 34 -15.54 10.41 -11.22
C HIS A 34 -14.96 11.06 -12.47
N LEU A 35 -14.22 10.31 -13.28
CA LEU A 35 -13.59 10.83 -14.51
C LEU A 35 -14.56 11.14 -15.65
N ALA A 36 -15.84 10.73 -15.53
CA ALA A 36 -16.90 11.16 -16.42
C ALA A 36 -17.45 12.55 -16.06
N ALA A 37 -17.29 12.98 -14.79
CA ALA A 37 -17.79 14.25 -14.27
C ALA A 37 -16.67 15.29 -14.07
N TYR A 38 -15.44 14.84 -13.85
CA TYR A 38 -14.27 15.66 -13.53
C TYR A 38 -13.06 15.21 -14.35
N ASP A 39 -12.13 16.13 -14.63
CA ASP A 39 -11.01 15.86 -15.53
C ASP A 39 -9.94 14.94 -14.93
N THR A 40 -9.76 14.98 -13.61
CA THR A 40 -8.69 14.27 -12.89
C THR A 40 -9.12 13.76 -11.52
N MET A 41 -8.38 12.78 -10.99
CA MET A 41 -8.45 12.34 -9.60
C MET A 41 -7.14 11.69 -9.13
N ASP A 42 -6.97 11.60 -7.80
CA ASP A 42 -5.92 10.79 -7.22
C ASP A 42 -6.31 9.31 -7.22
N ILE A 43 -5.41 8.47 -7.73
CA ILE A 43 -5.61 7.02 -7.82
C ILE A 43 -4.54 6.28 -7.03
N PHE A 44 -4.94 5.12 -6.50
CA PHE A 44 -4.08 4.12 -5.92
C PHE A 44 -3.97 2.94 -6.88
N VAL A 45 -2.76 2.64 -7.32
CA VAL A 45 -2.46 1.57 -8.28
C VAL A 45 -1.79 0.43 -7.53
N THR A 46 -2.38 -0.76 -7.59
CA THR A 46 -1.80 -1.99 -7.04
C THR A 46 -1.15 -2.79 -8.14
N PHE A 47 0.10 -3.20 -7.94
CA PHE A 47 0.86 -4.01 -8.89
C PHE A 47 0.83 -5.50 -8.50
N THR A 48 1.45 -6.33 -9.33
CA THR A 48 1.60 -7.76 -9.07
C THR A 48 2.18 -8.02 -7.67
N SER A 49 1.65 -9.05 -7.01
CA SER A 49 2.01 -9.39 -5.63
C SER A 49 3.47 -9.86 -5.52
N HIS A 50 4.13 -9.44 -4.46
CA HIS A 50 5.47 -9.89 -4.08
C HIS A 50 5.48 -11.23 -3.33
N GLN A 51 4.34 -11.95 -3.22
CA GLN A 51 4.22 -13.20 -2.45
C GLN A 51 5.30 -14.22 -2.85
N ALA A 52 5.49 -14.45 -4.15
CA ALA A 52 6.51 -15.37 -4.63
C ALA A 52 7.94 -14.96 -4.24
N ALA A 53 8.21 -13.65 -4.11
CA ALA A 53 9.50 -13.15 -3.62
C ALA A 53 9.68 -13.42 -2.13
N LEU A 54 8.62 -13.24 -1.34
CA LEU A 54 8.62 -13.55 0.09
C LEU A 54 8.76 -15.04 0.37
N ASP A 55 8.07 -15.89 -0.39
CA ASP A 55 8.11 -17.35 -0.23
C ASP A 55 9.54 -17.89 -0.41
N ARG A 56 10.30 -17.34 -1.35
CA ARG A 56 11.73 -17.67 -1.55
C ARG A 56 12.60 -17.30 -0.35
N VAL A 57 12.34 -16.14 0.27
CA VAL A 57 13.09 -15.73 1.46
C VAL A 57 12.71 -16.59 2.67
N ALA A 58 11.43 -16.94 2.81
CA ALA A 58 10.91 -17.75 3.91
C ALA A 58 11.38 -19.21 3.87
N SER A 59 11.58 -19.78 2.68
CA SER A 59 12.07 -21.16 2.49
C SER A 59 13.58 -21.31 2.73
N THR A 60 14.28 -20.22 3.02
CA THR A 60 15.70 -20.24 3.40
C THR A 60 15.83 -20.31 4.94
N PRO A 61 16.73 -21.15 5.49
CA PRO A 61 16.95 -21.24 6.94
C PRO A 61 17.21 -19.88 7.60
N SER A 62 16.73 -19.73 8.84
CA SER A 62 16.90 -18.51 9.64
C SER A 62 18.37 -18.11 9.67
N HIS A 63 18.66 -16.92 9.16
CA HIS A 63 19.98 -16.32 9.13
C HIS A 63 19.89 -14.95 9.79
N HIS A 64 21.00 -14.48 10.34
CA HIS A 64 21.10 -13.14 10.92
C HIS A 64 20.66 -12.02 9.95
N ASP A 65 20.76 -12.26 8.63
CA ASP A 65 20.44 -11.28 7.57
C ASP A 65 19.02 -11.41 7.00
N HIS A 66 18.13 -12.17 7.66
CA HIS A 66 16.77 -12.40 7.16
C HIS A 66 16.03 -11.09 6.84
N ARG A 67 16.13 -10.07 7.71
CA ARG A 67 15.50 -8.75 7.48
C ARG A 67 16.02 -8.06 6.22
N THR A 68 17.34 -8.11 6.00
CA THR A 68 17.98 -7.54 4.80
C THR A 68 17.49 -8.24 3.54
N ARG A 69 17.33 -9.57 3.58
CA ARG A 69 16.79 -10.33 2.45
C ARG A 69 15.33 -10.01 2.16
N VAL A 70 14.49 -9.87 3.18
CA VAL A 70 13.09 -9.44 3.00
C VAL A 70 13.04 -8.05 2.37
N PHE A 71 13.84 -7.11 2.88
CA PHE A 71 13.94 -5.76 2.33
C PHE A 71 14.34 -5.78 0.85
N GLN A 72 15.40 -6.50 0.50
CA GLN A 72 15.87 -6.63 -0.89
C GLN A 72 14.82 -7.28 -1.79
N ALA A 73 14.23 -8.38 -1.37
CA ALA A 73 13.23 -9.10 -2.15
C ALA A 73 12.01 -8.24 -2.49
N LEU A 74 11.49 -7.48 -1.52
CA LEU A 74 10.37 -6.56 -1.73
C LEU A 74 10.78 -5.39 -2.63
N ARG A 75 11.96 -4.81 -2.41
CA ARG A 75 12.46 -3.68 -3.21
C ARG A 75 12.71 -4.07 -4.67
N ASP A 76 13.35 -5.21 -4.91
CA ASP A 76 13.65 -5.70 -6.26
C ASP A 76 12.36 -6.04 -7.01
N HIS A 77 11.39 -6.66 -6.33
CA HIS A 77 10.07 -6.93 -6.89
C HIS A 77 9.35 -5.65 -7.28
N ALA A 78 9.35 -4.64 -6.40
CA ALA A 78 8.73 -3.35 -6.70
C ALA A 78 9.41 -2.64 -7.88
N ILE A 79 10.75 -2.65 -7.94
CA ILE A 79 11.49 -2.08 -9.08
C ILE A 79 11.09 -2.76 -10.40
N ALA A 80 10.97 -4.10 -10.40
CA ALA A 80 10.61 -4.85 -11.59
C ALA A 80 9.16 -4.60 -12.02
N SER A 81 8.20 -4.80 -11.10
CA SER A 81 6.75 -4.72 -11.38
C SER A 81 6.26 -3.29 -11.68
N GLN A 82 6.90 -2.27 -11.10
CA GLN A 82 6.45 -0.88 -11.27
C GLN A 82 7.14 -0.17 -12.43
N LYS A 83 8.19 -0.77 -13.03
CA LYS A 83 9.05 -0.14 -14.05
C LYS A 83 8.26 0.50 -15.20
N ALA A 84 7.33 -0.25 -15.79
CA ALA A 84 6.57 0.22 -16.95
C ALA A 84 5.62 1.37 -16.59
N ALA A 85 4.97 1.29 -15.43
CA ALA A 85 4.07 2.34 -14.96
C ALA A 85 4.84 3.61 -14.60
N LEU A 86 5.97 3.50 -13.90
CA LEU A 86 6.79 4.67 -13.55
C LEU A 86 7.42 5.34 -14.78
N ALA A 87 7.76 4.57 -15.82
CA ALA A 87 8.20 5.14 -17.09
C ALA A 87 7.07 5.90 -17.80
N LEU A 88 5.85 5.35 -17.78
CA LEU A 88 4.65 6.02 -18.31
C LEU A 88 4.35 7.33 -17.54
N LEU A 89 4.56 7.31 -16.22
CA LEU A 89 4.29 8.42 -15.30
C LEU A 89 5.48 9.37 -15.11
N HIS A 90 6.53 9.31 -15.94
CA HIS A 90 7.78 10.06 -15.71
C HIS A 90 7.59 11.57 -15.51
N ASP A 91 6.65 12.18 -16.23
CA ASP A 91 6.31 13.61 -16.13
C ASP A 91 5.08 13.87 -15.25
N HIS A 92 4.67 12.89 -14.43
CA HIS A 92 3.46 12.95 -13.64
C HIS A 92 3.74 12.72 -12.16
N ALA A 93 3.10 13.51 -11.31
CA ALA A 93 3.30 13.43 -9.87
C ALA A 93 2.82 12.07 -9.35
N SER A 94 3.76 11.23 -8.94
CA SER A 94 3.48 9.89 -8.42
C SER A 94 4.46 9.50 -7.31
N THR A 95 3.98 8.70 -6.37
CA THR A 95 4.76 8.16 -5.26
C THR A 95 4.65 6.64 -5.25
N SER A 96 5.78 5.94 -5.35
CA SER A 96 5.84 4.48 -5.30
C SER A 96 6.09 3.94 -3.90
N PHE A 97 5.47 2.80 -3.59
CA PHE A 97 5.59 2.08 -2.33
C PHE A 97 6.03 0.63 -2.60
N TRP A 98 7.19 0.26 -2.07
CA TRP A 98 7.79 -1.05 -2.33
C TRP A 98 7.24 -2.16 -1.42
N ILE A 99 6.84 -1.83 -0.19
CA ILE A 99 6.30 -2.82 0.77
C ILE A 99 4.97 -3.36 0.27
N SER A 100 4.05 -2.48 -0.14
CA SER A 100 2.71 -2.84 -0.62
C SER A 100 2.68 -3.19 -2.12
N SER A 101 3.80 -3.04 -2.84
CA SER A 101 3.85 -3.10 -4.31
C SER A 101 2.74 -2.24 -4.94
N SER A 102 2.73 -0.95 -4.60
CA SER A 102 1.69 -0.02 -5.06
C SER A 102 2.28 1.36 -5.39
N ALA A 103 1.48 2.22 -6.02
CA ALA A 103 1.82 3.62 -6.22
C ALA A 103 0.57 4.51 -6.09
N VAL A 104 0.76 5.72 -5.56
CA VAL A 104 -0.24 6.79 -5.65
C VAL A 104 0.13 7.67 -6.83
N VAL A 105 -0.87 8.01 -7.64
CA VAL A 105 -0.72 8.90 -8.81
C VAL A 105 -1.68 10.07 -8.61
N HIS A 106 -1.15 11.28 -8.59
CA HIS A 106 -1.93 12.49 -8.31
C HIS A 106 -2.45 13.12 -9.59
N ASN A 107 -3.70 13.58 -9.58
CA ASN A 107 -4.34 14.23 -10.74
C ASN A 107 -4.30 13.38 -12.03
N ALA A 108 -4.50 12.06 -11.90
CA ALA A 108 -4.57 11.17 -13.06
C ALA A 108 -5.81 11.45 -13.91
N SER A 109 -5.60 11.66 -15.21
CA SER A 109 -6.69 11.82 -16.18
C SER A 109 -7.21 10.47 -16.68
N ALA A 110 -8.35 10.48 -17.40
CA ALA A 110 -8.88 9.29 -18.04
C ALA A 110 -7.89 8.59 -18.98
N SER A 111 -7.03 9.36 -19.69
CA SER A 111 -6.02 8.78 -20.57
C SER A 111 -4.89 8.09 -19.80
N ILE A 112 -4.46 8.65 -18.67
CA ILE A 112 -3.47 8.03 -17.78
C ILE A 112 -4.02 6.73 -17.20
N VAL A 113 -5.25 6.75 -16.68
CA VAL A 113 -5.93 5.55 -16.15
C VAL A 113 -6.02 4.45 -17.22
N ALA A 114 -6.46 4.81 -18.43
CA ALA A 114 -6.57 3.86 -19.54
C ALA A 114 -5.21 3.26 -19.92
N ALA A 115 -4.16 4.09 -19.97
CA ALA A 115 -2.83 3.62 -20.33
C ALA A 115 -2.21 2.73 -19.25
N LEU A 116 -2.40 3.04 -17.96
CA LEU A 116 -1.99 2.19 -16.84
C LEU A 116 -2.73 0.85 -16.84
N ALA A 117 -4.04 0.85 -17.12
CA ALA A 117 -4.85 -0.37 -17.14
C ALA A 117 -4.37 -1.39 -18.20
N LEU A 118 -3.72 -0.93 -19.27
CA LEU A 118 -3.14 -1.81 -20.30
C LEU A 118 -1.86 -2.51 -19.85
N LEU A 119 -1.20 -2.04 -18.78
CA LEU A 119 0.04 -2.63 -18.30
C LEU A 119 -0.21 -3.97 -17.60
N VAL A 120 0.57 -4.99 -17.97
CA VAL A 120 0.40 -6.35 -17.43
C VAL A 120 0.59 -6.43 -15.91
N ASP A 121 1.51 -5.62 -15.38
CA ASP A 121 1.84 -5.62 -13.95
C ASP A 121 0.84 -4.84 -13.10
N VAL A 122 -0.07 -4.06 -13.70
CA VAL A 122 -1.14 -3.36 -12.98
C VAL A 122 -2.29 -4.33 -12.73
N VAL A 123 -2.66 -4.50 -11.46
CA VAL A 123 -3.72 -5.40 -10.99
C VAL A 123 -5.01 -4.64 -10.73
N THR A 124 -4.96 -3.55 -9.95
CA THR A 124 -6.11 -2.68 -9.69
C THR A 124 -5.75 -1.20 -9.76
N ILE A 125 -6.74 -0.39 -10.12
CA ILE A 125 -6.71 1.07 -10.06
C ILE A 125 -7.96 1.52 -9.29
N GLU A 126 -7.74 2.09 -8.11
CA GLU A 126 -8.77 2.43 -7.13
C GLU A 126 -8.66 3.90 -6.71
N PRO A 127 -9.72 4.52 -6.16
CA PRO A 127 -9.57 5.83 -5.52
C PRO A 127 -8.64 5.73 -4.30
N VAL A 128 -7.89 6.80 -4.03
CA VAL A 128 -7.20 6.94 -2.75
C VAL A 128 -8.25 7.02 -1.63
N SER A 129 -8.16 6.13 -0.65
CA SER A 129 -9.09 6.09 0.47
C SER A 129 -8.83 7.24 1.44
N VAL A 130 -9.91 7.91 1.86
CA VAL A 130 -9.88 8.93 2.92
C VAL A 130 -10.43 8.30 4.19
N ILE A 131 -9.66 8.37 5.27
CA ILE A 131 -10.09 7.91 6.59
C ILE A 131 -10.33 9.14 7.44
N GLU A 132 -11.57 9.32 7.89
CA GLU A 132 -11.93 10.38 8.83
C GLU A 132 -11.64 9.91 10.25
N LEU A 133 -11.09 10.81 11.07
CA LEU A 133 -10.83 10.56 12.48
C LEU A 133 -12.05 10.95 13.30
N ASP A 134 -12.35 10.16 14.33
CA ASP A 134 -13.36 10.52 15.31
C ASP A 134 -12.98 11.85 16.00
N PRO A 135 -13.96 12.70 16.33
CA PRO A 135 -13.69 13.95 17.03
C PRO A 135 -13.07 13.68 18.40
N VAL A 136 -12.13 14.54 18.80
CA VAL A 136 -11.54 14.49 20.12
C VAL A 136 -12.62 14.80 21.16
N LEU A 137 -12.85 13.86 22.07
CA LEU A 137 -13.73 14.07 23.22
C LEU A 137 -13.05 15.06 24.19
N SER A 138 -13.66 16.23 24.39
CA SER A 138 -13.24 17.18 25.40
C SER A 138 -13.96 16.87 26.72
N GLY A 139 -13.22 16.38 27.72
CA GLY A 139 -13.70 16.31 29.10
C GLY A 139 -13.52 17.66 29.82
N ALA A 140 -14.09 17.79 31.02
CA ALA A 140 -13.66 18.84 31.93
C ALA A 140 -12.19 18.59 32.29
N ASP A 141 -11.35 19.63 32.23
CA ASP A 141 -9.95 19.55 32.65
C ASP A 141 -9.90 19.23 34.15
N ASP A 142 -9.75 17.96 34.49
CA ASP A 142 -9.38 17.56 35.85
C ASP A 142 -7.87 17.77 35.99
N ASN A 143 -7.49 19.00 36.27
CA ASN A 143 -6.10 19.44 36.34
C ASN A 143 -5.42 19.00 37.65
N THR A 144 -5.93 17.95 38.32
CA THR A 144 -5.26 17.33 39.45
C THR A 144 -4.02 16.61 38.94
N THR A 145 -2.85 17.17 39.20
CA THR A 145 -1.58 16.47 39.05
C THR A 145 -1.56 15.30 40.02
N SER A 146 -1.94 14.12 39.55
CA SER A 146 -1.69 12.87 40.28
C SER A 146 -0.39 12.26 39.81
N THR A 147 0.41 11.78 40.76
CA THR A 147 1.58 10.93 40.49
C THR A 147 1.21 9.45 40.46
N ASP A 148 -0.06 9.12 40.65
CA ASP A 148 -0.55 7.75 40.68
C ASP A 148 -0.62 7.16 39.27
N VAL A 149 -0.46 5.84 39.18
CA VAL A 149 -0.64 5.10 37.93
C VAL A 149 -2.09 5.21 37.48
N GLU A 150 -2.30 5.61 36.23
CA GLU A 150 -3.65 5.73 35.66
C GLU A 150 -4.37 4.37 35.67
N TRP A 151 -5.68 4.40 35.96
CA TRP A 151 -6.47 3.19 36.17
C TRP A 151 -6.35 2.17 35.04
N GLY A 152 -6.29 2.62 33.78
CA GLY A 152 -6.15 1.75 32.61
C GLY A 152 -4.81 1.02 32.57
N VAL A 153 -3.73 1.71 32.96
CA VAL A 153 -2.37 1.15 33.05
C VAL A 153 -2.29 0.12 34.18
N ALA A 154 -2.91 0.43 35.33
CA ALA A 154 -2.99 -0.51 36.45
C ALA A 154 -3.82 -1.76 36.09
N THR A 155 -4.95 -1.57 35.41
CA THR A 155 -5.89 -2.66 35.06
C THR A 155 -5.27 -3.69 34.14
N VAL A 156 -4.43 -3.28 33.18
CA VAL A 156 -3.71 -4.22 32.29
C VAL A 156 -2.49 -4.88 32.95
N GLY A 157 -2.23 -4.60 34.24
CA GLY A 157 -1.15 -5.20 35.00
C GLY A 157 0.25 -4.67 34.66
N ALA A 158 0.36 -3.54 33.96
CA ALA A 158 1.65 -2.99 33.53
C ALA A 158 2.64 -2.72 34.69
N PRO A 159 2.24 -2.22 35.87
CA PRO A 159 3.17 -1.95 36.96
C PRO A 159 3.96 -3.17 37.44
N ALA A 160 3.38 -4.37 37.37
CA ALA A 160 4.06 -5.61 37.76
C ALA A 160 5.23 -5.97 36.83
N MET A 161 5.23 -5.46 35.59
CA MET A 161 6.27 -5.75 34.59
C MET A 161 7.43 -4.76 34.60
N TRP A 162 7.25 -3.54 35.11
CA TRP A 162 8.30 -2.50 35.11
C TRP A 162 9.61 -2.90 35.81
N PRO A 163 9.62 -3.68 36.91
CA PRO A 163 10.87 -4.18 37.49
C PRO A 163 11.59 -5.21 36.62
N LEU A 164 10.87 -5.87 35.70
CA LEU A 164 11.38 -6.97 34.89
C LEU A 164 11.89 -6.50 33.53
N ALA A 165 11.25 -5.49 32.95
CA ALA A 165 11.58 -4.97 31.64
C ALA A 165 11.19 -3.50 31.48
N ASN A 166 11.98 -2.77 30.69
CA ASN A 166 11.75 -1.37 30.34
C ASN A 166 11.55 -1.15 28.82
N GLY A 167 11.48 -2.25 28.05
CA GLY A 167 11.35 -2.20 26.60
C GLY A 167 12.64 -1.87 25.82
N SER A 168 13.83 -1.94 26.44
CA SER A 168 15.10 -1.74 25.74
C SER A 168 15.23 -2.62 24.48
N GLY A 169 15.65 -2.01 23.37
CA GLY A 169 15.79 -2.68 22.07
C GLY A 169 14.50 -2.77 21.25
N ILE A 170 13.35 -2.32 21.79
CA ILE A 170 12.06 -2.31 21.10
C ILE A 170 11.72 -0.89 20.65
N VAL A 171 11.16 -0.77 19.44
CA VAL A 171 10.65 0.49 18.88
C VAL A 171 9.17 0.31 18.56
N VAL A 172 8.33 1.19 19.09
CA VAL A 172 6.90 1.25 18.78
C VAL A 172 6.66 2.38 17.77
N GLY A 173 6.13 2.04 16.60
CA GLY A 173 5.67 3.02 15.61
C GLY A 173 4.18 3.28 15.80
N SER A 174 3.77 4.56 15.74
CA SER A 174 2.37 4.98 15.79
C SER A 174 2.02 5.68 14.48
N ILE A 175 0.87 5.32 13.89
CA ILE A 175 0.28 6.02 12.75
C ILE A 175 -0.93 6.76 13.30
N ASP A 176 -0.75 8.06 13.53
CA ASP A 176 -1.75 8.95 14.14
C ASP A 176 -1.56 10.36 13.56
N THR A 177 -2.29 11.34 14.09
CA THR A 177 -2.15 12.78 13.85
C THR A 177 -0.76 13.35 14.16
N GLY A 178 0.07 12.60 14.87
CA GLY A 178 1.42 12.94 15.25
C GLY A 178 1.59 12.99 16.77
N VAL A 179 2.71 13.56 17.23
CA VAL A 179 2.97 13.70 18.67
C VAL A 179 3.82 14.93 18.94
N ARG A 180 3.54 15.65 20.03
CA ARG A 180 4.43 16.68 20.56
C ARG A 180 5.63 16.03 21.24
N HIS A 181 6.57 15.52 20.44
CA HIS A 181 7.74 14.78 20.91
C HIS A 181 8.65 15.55 21.88
N SER A 182 8.48 16.88 22.02
CA SER A 182 9.20 17.73 22.97
C SER A 182 8.58 17.78 24.39
N HIS A 183 7.39 17.22 24.61
CA HIS A 183 6.73 17.20 25.92
C HIS A 183 7.61 16.52 26.99
N GLU A 184 7.69 17.05 28.23
CA GLU A 184 8.62 16.51 29.24
C GLU A 184 8.44 15.01 29.52
N ALA A 185 7.20 14.51 29.54
CA ALA A 185 6.89 13.09 29.76
C ALA A 185 7.29 12.17 28.59
N LEU A 186 7.38 12.70 27.36
CA LEU A 186 7.59 11.91 26.14
C LEU A 186 8.99 12.06 25.55
N LYS A 187 9.62 13.23 25.72
CA LYS A 187 10.88 13.58 25.04
C LYS A 187 11.98 12.56 25.29
N SER A 188 12.05 12.05 26.52
CA SER A 188 13.07 11.10 26.92
C SER A 188 12.83 9.72 26.33
N ASN A 189 11.61 9.38 25.90
CA ASN A 189 11.20 8.12 25.26
C ASN A 189 11.26 8.17 23.73
N TRP A 190 11.29 9.37 23.14
CA TRP A 190 11.24 9.53 21.69
C TRP A 190 12.51 9.00 21.02
N ARG A 191 12.37 8.34 19.87
CA ARG A 191 13.48 7.66 19.18
C ARG A 191 14.69 8.56 18.92
N ARG A 192 14.48 9.85 18.61
CA ARG A 192 15.58 10.83 18.42
C ARG A 192 16.47 11.01 19.66
N HIS A 193 15.91 10.83 20.86
CA HIS A 193 16.64 11.00 22.12
C HIS A 193 17.04 9.66 22.77
N ARG A 194 16.37 8.55 22.43
CA ARG A 194 16.65 7.19 22.95
C ARG A 194 17.48 6.30 22.02
N GLY A 195 17.73 6.70 20.79
CA GLY A 195 18.34 5.87 19.74
C GLY A 195 19.50 6.56 19.05
#